data_AF-B9RFD6-F1
#
_entry.id   AF-B9RFD6-F1
#
_cell.length_a   1.000
_cell.length_b   1.000
_cell.length_c   1.000
_cell.angle_alpha   90.00
_cell.angle_beta   90.00
_cell.angle_gamma   90.00
#
_symmetry.space_group_name_H-M   'P 1'
#
loop_
_entity.id
_entity.type
_entity.pdbx_description
1 polymer ?
#
loop_
_entity_poly.entity_id
_entity_poly.type
_entity_poly.pdbx_seq_one_letter_code
_entity_poly.pdbx_strand_id
1 'polypeptide(L)'
;MTRQQLGPTKFSSDEVSSQNQVKASVQRKIRQSIADEYPGLEPVLDDLLPKKSPLIVAKCQNHLNLVMVNSVPLFFNIRDGPYMPTLRLLHQYPNIMKKLQVDRGAIKFVLAGANIMCPGLTSPGGALDEEVEAETPVAIMAEGKQHALAIGFTKMSAKDIKTINKGIGVDNMHYLNDGLWKKNPAINSLQNPSYTFVPFPPLQQQQQQPTSRRASMGIDLKAGGKSKKTKRTAPKSDDIYLKLLVKLYRFLVRRTGSKFNAVILKRLFMSKINKAPLSLSRLITFMKGKESKTAVVVGTVTDDIRVYEVPALKVTALKFTETARARIEKAGGECLTFDQLAMRAPLGQNTVLLRGPKNAREAVKHFGPAPGVPHSHTKPYVRSKGRKFERARGRRNSRGFRV
;
A
#
# COMPACT_ATOMS: atom_id res chain seq x y z
N MET A 1 2.78 -12.63 39.15
CA MET A 1 3.47 -11.33 39.02
C MET A 1 4.48 -11.43 37.88
N THR A 2 4.12 -10.97 36.69
CA THR A 2 5.08 -10.77 35.60
C THR A 2 4.54 -9.68 34.68
N ARG A 3 5.27 -8.57 34.73
CA ARG A 3 5.10 -7.29 34.04
C ARG A 3 4.72 -7.49 32.57
N GLN A 4 3.46 -7.26 32.22
CA GLN A 4 3.03 -7.14 30.81
C GLN A 4 3.72 -5.91 30.23
N GLN A 5 4.73 -6.14 29.39
CA GLN A 5 5.33 -5.12 28.55
C GLN A 5 4.28 -4.66 27.54
N LEU A 6 3.76 -3.45 27.74
CA LEU A 6 2.89 -2.73 26.82
C LEU A 6 3.65 -2.51 25.49
N GLY A 7 3.28 -3.27 24.46
CA GLY A 7 3.59 -2.92 23.07
C GLY A 7 2.71 -1.74 22.61
N PRO A 8 3.12 -1.00 21.57
CA PRO A 8 2.56 0.31 21.24
C PRO A 8 1.06 0.22 20.95
N THR A 9 0.28 1.01 21.68
CA THR A 9 -1.18 1.15 21.55
C THR A 9 -1.52 1.70 20.17
N LYS A 10 -1.78 0.81 19.21
CA LYS A 10 -2.26 1.18 17.89
C LYS A 10 -3.66 1.73 18.04
N PHE A 11 -3.87 3.01 17.73
CA PHE A 11 -5.21 3.58 17.59
C PHE A 11 -5.98 2.75 16.57
N SER A 12 -6.92 1.93 17.05
CA SER A 12 -7.84 1.13 16.25
C SER A 12 -9.19 1.86 16.23
N SER A 13 -9.72 2.10 15.04
CA SER A 13 -10.91 2.96 14.85
C SER A 13 -12.22 2.33 15.32
N ASP A 14 -12.20 1.03 15.61
CA ASP A 14 -13.40 0.20 15.77
C ASP A 14 -13.66 -0.11 17.26
N GLU A 15 -12.99 0.60 18.17
CA GLU A 15 -12.91 0.28 19.60
C GLU A 15 -13.31 1.46 20.52
N VAL A 16 -14.20 2.36 20.06
CA VAL A 16 -14.78 3.38 20.94
C VAL A 16 -15.83 2.71 21.83
N SER A 17 -15.52 2.61 23.12
CA SER A 17 -16.36 1.92 24.12
C SER A 17 -17.56 2.76 24.57
N SER A 18 -17.38 4.09 24.72
CA SER A 18 -18.43 5.01 25.13
C SER A 18 -18.09 6.44 24.75
N GLN A 19 -19.09 7.28 24.51
CA GLN A 19 -18.94 8.72 24.30
C GLN A 19 -19.80 9.43 25.33
N ASN A 20 -19.17 10.26 26.17
CA ASN A 20 -19.86 11.00 27.22
C ASN A 20 -19.68 12.50 27.00
N GLN A 21 -20.77 13.25 27.07
CA GLN A 21 -20.70 14.70 27.15
C GLN A 21 -20.17 15.10 28.53
N VAL A 22 -19.15 15.94 28.54
CA VAL A 22 -18.45 16.35 29.75
C VAL A 22 -19.27 17.42 30.48
N LYS A 23 -19.42 17.28 31.80
CA LYS A 23 -20.04 18.30 32.66
C LYS A 23 -19.20 19.59 32.61
N ALA A 24 -19.84 20.75 32.71
CA ALA A 24 -19.17 22.05 32.60
C ALA A 24 -17.99 22.23 33.59
N SER A 25 -18.04 21.64 34.78
CA SER A 25 -16.95 21.67 35.75
C SER A 25 -15.70 20.92 35.27
N VAL A 26 -15.88 19.77 34.64
CA VAL A 26 -14.78 18.94 34.09
C VAL A 26 -14.23 19.58 32.82
N GLN A 27 -15.08 20.20 31.99
CA GLN A 27 -14.65 20.96 30.81
C GLN A 27 -13.69 22.10 31.18
N ARG A 28 -13.97 22.83 32.27
CA ARG A 28 -13.06 23.88 32.78
C ARG A 28 -11.72 23.30 33.24
N LYS A 29 -11.74 22.16 33.95
CA LYS A 29 -10.51 21.47 34.39
C LYS A 29 -9.64 21.05 33.21
N ILE A 30 -10.23 20.39 32.21
CA ILE A 30 -9.50 19.95 31.01
C ILE A 30 -8.89 21.15 30.29
N ARG A 31 -9.67 22.23 30.14
CA ARG A 31 -9.17 23.45 29.49
C ARG A 31 -8.02 24.10 30.26
N GLN A 32 -8.09 24.13 31.60
CA GLN A 32 -7.01 24.65 32.42
C GLN A 32 -5.74 23.80 32.27
N SER A 33 -5.86 22.47 32.37
CA SER A 33 -4.72 21.56 32.19
C SER A 33 -4.05 21.72 30.82
N ILE A 34 -4.83 21.91 29.75
CA ILE A 34 -4.29 22.14 28.40
C ILE A 34 -3.60 23.51 28.30
N ALA A 35 -4.13 24.54 28.95
CA ALA A 35 -3.52 25.87 28.97
C ALA A 35 -2.18 25.86 29.71
N ASP A 36 -2.12 25.15 30.84
CA ASP A 36 -0.91 25.00 31.65
C ASP A 36 0.18 24.22 30.90
N GLU A 37 -0.20 23.16 30.17
CA GLU A 37 0.74 22.35 29.36
C GLU A 37 1.20 23.04 28.08
N TYR A 38 0.34 23.85 27.47
CA TYR A 38 0.61 24.50 26.18
C TYR A 38 0.29 26.00 26.22
N PRO A 39 1.17 26.84 26.82
CA PRO A 39 0.96 28.29 26.89
C PRO A 39 0.79 28.95 25.52
N GLY A 40 1.45 28.41 24.48
CA GLY A 40 1.32 28.90 23.09
C GLY A 40 -0.06 28.73 22.48
N LEU A 41 -0.97 27.96 23.11
CA LEU A 41 -2.35 27.79 22.68
C LEU A 41 -3.32 28.80 23.30
N GLU A 42 -2.92 29.53 24.34
CA GLU A 42 -3.79 30.45 25.09
C GLU A 42 -4.62 31.41 24.19
N PRO A 43 -4.05 32.07 23.16
CA PRO A 43 -4.83 32.99 22.33
C PRO A 43 -5.85 32.31 21.41
N VAL A 44 -5.72 31.00 21.16
CA VAL A 44 -6.57 30.23 20.25
C VAL A 44 -7.46 29.24 21.03
N LEU A 45 -7.26 29.13 22.34
CA LEU A 45 -7.95 28.14 23.18
C LEU A 45 -9.45 28.38 23.23
N ASP A 46 -9.90 29.64 23.12
CA ASP A 46 -11.32 29.98 23.04
C ASP A 46 -11.98 29.54 21.74
N ASP A 47 -11.24 29.52 20.63
CA ASP A 47 -11.73 29.06 19.33
C ASP A 47 -11.73 27.52 19.23
N LEU A 48 -10.69 26.88 19.78
CA LEU A 48 -10.56 25.42 19.78
C LEU A 48 -11.48 24.73 20.79
N LEU A 49 -11.58 25.28 22.01
CA LEU A 49 -12.39 24.76 23.11
C LEU A 49 -13.38 25.84 23.62
N PRO A 50 -14.43 26.15 22.84
CA PRO A 50 -15.38 27.19 23.19
C PRO A 50 -16.14 26.87 24.47
N LYS A 51 -16.23 27.84 25.39
CA LYS A 51 -16.85 27.69 26.72
C LYS A 51 -18.32 27.27 26.68
N LYS A 52 -19.01 27.56 25.58
CA LYS A 52 -20.45 27.29 25.37
C LYS A 52 -20.72 26.00 24.58
N SER A 53 -19.72 25.41 23.93
CA SER A 53 -19.92 24.21 23.10
C SER A 53 -19.79 22.93 23.93
N PRO A 54 -20.62 21.90 23.67
CA PRO A 54 -20.50 20.62 24.36
C PRO A 54 -19.19 19.92 24.01
N LEU A 55 -18.35 19.71 25.03
CA LEU A 55 -17.14 18.88 24.93
C LEU A 55 -17.52 17.40 25.09
N ILE A 56 -17.14 16.55 24.13
CA ILE A 56 -17.39 15.11 24.19
C ILE A 56 -16.07 14.39 24.46
N VAL A 57 -16.04 13.52 25.48
CA VAL A 57 -14.91 12.62 25.73
C VAL A 57 -15.30 11.21 25.31
N ALA A 58 -14.62 10.70 24.29
CA ALA A 58 -14.76 9.32 23.83
C ALA A 58 -13.73 8.42 24.52
N LYS A 59 -14.20 7.43 25.28
CA LYS A 59 -13.36 6.42 25.92
C LYS A 59 -13.12 5.28 24.93
N CYS A 60 -11.86 5.00 24.65
CA CYS A 60 -11.41 3.91 23.79
C CYS A 60 -10.80 2.78 24.64
N GLN A 61 -10.57 1.62 24.02
CA GLN A 61 -9.84 0.52 24.64
C GLN A 61 -8.41 0.96 25.06
N ASN A 62 -7.82 0.27 26.03
CA ASN A 62 -6.50 0.56 26.62
C ASN A 62 -6.39 1.89 27.40
N HIS A 63 -7.49 2.33 28.03
CA HIS A 63 -7.55 3.55 28.84
C HIS A 63 -7.23 4.84 28.07
N LEU A 64 -7.51 4.86 26.77
CA LEU A 64 -7.33 6.04 25.94
C LEU A 64 -8.61 6.90 25.95
N ASN A 65 -8.48 8.17 26.29
CA ASN A 65 -9.55 9.15 26.29
C ASN A 65 -9.33 10.17 25.17
N LEU A 66 -10.28 10.32 24.24
CA LEU A 66 -10.23 11.31 23.17
C LEU A 66 -11.13 12.49 23.49
N VAL A 67 -10.58 13.70 23.44
CA VAL A 67 -11.31 14.96 23.62
C VAL A 67 -11.74 15.47 22.25
N MET A 68 -13.05 15.53 22.04
CA MET A 68 -13.66 15.91 20.76
C MET A 68 -14.56 17.13 20.90
N VAL A 69 -14.44 18.06 19.96
CA VAL A 69 -15.35 19.20 19.79
C VAL A 69 -15.92 19.14 18.38
N ASN A 70 -17.24 19.29 18.23
CA ASN A 70 -17.91 19.22 16.93
C ASN A 70 -17.58 17.94 16.13
N SER A 71 -17.47 16.80 16.82
CA SER A 71 -17.07 15.50 16.27
C SER A 71 -15.62 15.43 15.73
N VAL A 72 -14.78 16.45 15.97
CA VAL A 72 -13.37 16.46 15.60
C VAL A 72 -12.51 16.17 16.83
N PRO A 73 -11.64 15.14 16.82
CA PRO A 73 -10.71 14.89 17.91
C PRO A 73 -9.57 15.92 17.90
N LEU A 74 -9.41 16.65 19.00
CA LEU A 74 -8.39 17.70 19.14
C LEU A 74 -7.25 17.25 20.04
N PHE A 75 -7.56 16.62 21.18
CA PHE A 75 -6.61 16.11 22.15
C PHE A 75 -6.90 14.66 22.50
N PHE A 76 -5.90 13.96 23.00
CA PHE A 76 -6.02 12.62 23.55
C PHE A 76 -5.22 12.50 24.84
N ASN A 77 -5.64 11.59 25.70
CA ASN A 77 -5.01 11.29 26.97
C ASN A 77 -4.96 9.76 27.14
N ILE A 78 -3.86 9.24 27.69
CA ILE A 78 -3.74 7.82 28.02
C ILE A 78 -3.68 7.70 29.54
N ARG A 79 -4.65 6.96 30.12
CA ARG A 79 -4.87 6.81 31.56
C ARG A 79 -5.11 8.17 32.23
N ASP A 80 -4.17 8.59 33.08
CA ASP A 80 -4.14 9.86 33.81
C ASP A 80 -2.91 10.70 33.40
N GLY A 81 -2.42 10.50 32.17
CA GLY A 81 -1.26 11.22 31.64
C GLY A 81 -1.57 12.66 31.20
N PRO A 82 -0.63 13.35 30.54
CA PRO A 82 -0.84 14.68 29.97
C PRO A 82 -1.84 14.68 28.79
N TYR A 83 -2.46 15.83 28.49
CA TYR A 83 -3.39 15.96 27.36
C TYR A 83 -2.65 16.27 26.06
N MET A 84 -2.29 15.24 25.29
CA MET A 84 -1.55 15.43 24.05
C MET A 84 -2.43 15.91 22.89
N PRO A 85 -1.97 16.86 22.06
CA PRO A 85 -2.70 17.26 20.86
C PRO A 85 -2.69 16.14 19.80
N THR A 86 -3.64 16.15 18.88
CA THR A 86 -3.57 15.29 17.69
C THR A 86 -2.53 15.81 16.69
N LEU A 87 -2.01 14.93 15.83
CA LEU A 87 -1.01 15.32 14.83
C LEU A 87 -1.56 16.37 13.86
N ARG A 88 -2.88 16.38 13.63
CA ARG A 88 -3.57 17.40 12.81
C ARG A 88 -3.55 18.77 13.48
N LEU A 89 -3.83 18.83 14.78
CA LEU A 89 -3.76 20.07 15.54
C LEU A 89 -2.32 20.60 15.57
N LEU A 90 -1.35 19.71 15.78
CA LEU A 90 0.06 20.06 15.72
C LEU A 90 0.51 20.55 14.32
N HIS A 91 -0.09 20.06 13.24
CA HIS A 91 0.18 20.58 11.88
C HIS A 91 -0.40 21.97 11.65
N GLN A 92 -1.49 22.33 12.33
CA GLN A 92 -2.06 23.69 12.30
C GLN A 92 -1.25 24.66 13.16
N TYR A 93 -0.73 24.20 14.29
CA TYR A 93 0.08 24.99 15.22
C TYR A 93 1.43 24.31 15.48
N PRO A 94 2.42 24.43 14.57
CA PRO A 94 3.68 23.68 14.65
C PRO A 94 4.58 24.02 15.85
N ASN A 95 4.36 25.14 16.52
CA ASN A 95 5.26 25.67 17.56
C ASN A 95 4.76 25.42 18.99
N ILE A 96 3.70 24.63 19.16
CA ILE A 96 3.07 24.38 20.47
C ILE A 96 3.83 23.37 21.31
N MET A 97 4.71 22.58 20.68
CA MET A 97 5.47 21.51 21.31
C MET A 97 6.95 21.62 20.95
N LYS A 98 7.79 21.17 21.88
CA LYS A 98 9.22 20.96 21.64
C LYS A 98 9.43 19.89 20.56
N LYS A 99 10.42 20.10 19.70
CA LYS A 99 10.64 19.29 18.48
C LYS A 99 11.91 18.46 18.62
N LEU A 100 11.80 17.16 18.36
CA LEU A 100 12.93 16.26 18.20
C LEU A 100 12.96 15.74 16.76
N GLN A 101 14.13 15.65 16.15
CA GLN A 101 14.28 15.17 14.78
C GLN A 101 14.84 13.76 14.75
N VAL A 102 14.20 12.89 13.96
CA VAL A 102 14.66 11.54 13.65
C VAL A 102 15.31 11.47 12.27
N ASP A 103 16.28 10.57 12.17
CA ASP A 103 17.03 10.28 10.96
C ASP A 103 16.20 9.60 9.87
N ARG A 104 16.69 9.64 8.62
CA ARG A 104 16.03 8.98 7.48
C ARG A 104 15.79 7.48 7.69
N GLY A 105 16.66 6.79 8.41
CA GLY A 105 16.54 5.36 8.71
C GLY A 105 15.34 5.06 9.62
N ALA A 106 15.12 5.86 10.66
CA ALA A 106 14.04 5.68 11.61
C ALA A 106 12.64 6.00 11.06
N ILE A 107 12.51 6.87 10.04
CA ILE A 107 11.20 7.31 9.50
C ILE A 107 10.26 6.12 9.20
N LYS A 108 10.79 5.06 8.58
CA LYS A 108 9.99 3.88 8.21
C LYS A 108 9.46 3.14 9.45
N PHE A 109 10.24 3.10 10.52
CA PHE A 109 9.88 2.40 11.77
C PHE A 109 8.89 3.22 12.59
N VAL A 110 9.06 4.54 12.65
CA VAL A 110 8.11 5.45 13.31
C VAL A 110 6.74 5.41 12.62
N LEU A 111 6.72 5.41 11.28
CA LEU A 111 5.50 5.21 10.48
C LEU A 111 4.85 3.83 10.65
N ALA A 112 5.60 2.85 11.14
CA ALA A 112 5.07 1.53 11.48
C ALA A 112 4.55 1.46 12.93
N GLY A 113 4.65 2.56 13.70
CA GLY A 113 4.24 2.64 15.09
C GLY A 113 5.27 2.10 16.08
N ALA A 114 6.54 2.01 15.70
CA ALA A 114 7.61 1.63 16.63
C ALA A 114 7.99 2.82 17.53
N ASN A 115 8.47 2.51 18.74
CA ASN A 115 9.10 3.50 19.63
C ASN A 115 10.40 4.02 19.04
N ILE A 116 10.79 5.23 19.44
CA ILE A 116 11.98 5.90 18.93
C ILE A 116 13.13 5.56 19.86
N MET A 117 14.12 4.87 19.29
CA MET A 117 15.32 4.46 19.99
C MET A 117 16.32 5.61 20.05
N CYS A 118 17.11 5.72 21.12
CA CYS A 118 18.11 6.78 21.30
C CYS A 118 19.03 6.98 20.08
N PRO A 119 19.54 5.91 19.41
CA PRO A 119 20.40 6.07 18.23
C PRO A 119 19.74 6.80 17.06
N GLY A 120 18.41 6.76 16.93
CA GLY A 120 17.68 7.46 15.87
C GLY A 120 17.65 8.98 16.06
N LEU A 121 17.85 9.45 17.30
CA LEU A 121 17.86 10.87 17.68
C LEU A 121 19.27 11.45 17.73
N THR A 122 20.28 10.63 17.99
CA THR A 122 21.69 11.05 18.13
C THR A 122 22.53 10.85 16.85
N SER A 123 21.91 10.38 15.76
CA SER A 123 22.60 10.18 14.48
C SER A 123 22.88 11.51 13.76
N PRO A 124 23.68 11.54 12.68
CA PRO A 124 23.97 12.77 11.92
C PRO A 124 22.73 13.50 11.38
N GLY A 125 21.61 12.78 11.19
CA GLY A 125 20.32 13.34 10.76
C GLY A 125 19.33 13.61 11.90
N GLY A 126 19.69 13.24 13.13
CA GLY A 126 18.89 13.48 14.32
C GLY A 126 19.23 14.82 14.97
N ALA A 127 18.25 15.45 15.59
CA ALA A 127 18.43 16.69 16.34
C ALA A 127 17.63 16.61 17.64
N LEU A 128 18.28 16.95 18.74
CA LEU A 128 17.68 16.97 20.08
C LEU A 128 17.66 18.42 20.57
N ASP A 129 16.55 18.83 21.15
CA ASP A 129 16.47 20.05 21.94
C ASP A 129 16.94 19.70 23.36
N GLU A 130 18.07 20.26 23.79
CA GLU A 130 18.74 19.92 25.06
C GLU A 130 17.96 20.39 26.30
N GLU A 131 16.93 21.21 26.12
CA GLU A 131 16.01 21.68 27.17
C GLU A 131 14.92 20.65 27.52
N VAL A 132 14.79 19.57 26.75
CA VAL A 132 13.72 18.59 26.95
C VAL A 132 14.09 17.61 28.07
N GLU A 133 13.28 17.62 29.13
CA GLU A 133 13.40 16.70 30.25
C GLU A 133 12.70 15.35 29.98
N ALA A 134 12.88 14.39 30.90
CA ALA A 134 12.11 13.16 30.86
C ALA A 134 10.62 13.44 31.11
N GLU A 135 9.74 12.55 30.67
CA GLU A 135 8.30 12.64 30.88
C GLU A 135 7.64 13.89 30.26
N THR A 136 8.20 14.38 29.16
CA THR A 136 7.71 15.55 28.43
C THR A 136 7.08 15.14 27.08
N PRO A 137 5.92 15.72 26.69
CA PRO A 137 5.35 15.51 25.37
C PRO A 137 6.17 16.20 24.28
N VAL A 138 6.57 15.47 23.25
CA VAL A 138 7.44 15.96 22.17
C VAL A 138 6.89 15.67 20.77
N ALA A 139 7.11 16.63 19.87
CA ALA A 139 6.81 16.50 18.46
C ALA A 139 8.00 15.88 17.72
N ILE A 140 7.77 14.82 16.95
CA ILE A 140 8.81 14.10 16.24
C ILE A 140 8.84 14.53 14.77
N MET A 141 9.87 15.27 14.40
CA MET A 141 10.16 15.75 13.06
C MET A 141 10.99 14.72 12.30
N ALA A 142 10.81 14.64 10.98
CA ALA A 142 11.64 13.81 10.13
C ALA A 142 12.68 14.66 9.39
N GLU A 143 13.91 14.14 9.25
CA GLU A 143 14.97 14.79 8.48
C GLU A 143 14.48 15.20 7.07
N GLY A 144 14.57 16.49 6.76
CA GLY A 144 14.16 17.05 5.47
C GLY A 144 12.64 17.19 5.26
N LYS A 145 11.83 17.19 6.33
CA LYS A 145 10.37 17.41 6.29
C LYS A 145 9.94 18.56 7.20
N GLN A 146 8.93 19.30 6.74
CA GLN A 146 8.38 20.48 7.43
C GLN A 146 7.33 20.14 8.49
N HIS A 147 6.73 18.95 8.43
CA HIS A 147 5.63 18.55 9.32
C HIS A 147 6.07 17.42 10.25
N ALA A 148 5.51 17.40 11.46
CA ALA A 148 5.72 16.33 12.42
C ALA A 148 5.20 14.98 11.89
N LEU A 149 5.98 13.93 12.10
CA LEU A 149 5.68 12.55 11.73
C LEU A 149 4.90 11.83 12.84
N ALA A 150 5.22 12.14 14.08
CA ALA A 150 4.64 11.52 15.26
C ALA A 150 4.66 12.48 16.47
N ILE A 151 3.89 12.12 17.48
CA ILE A 151 3.86 12.71 18.81
C ILE A 151 4.26 11.60 19.77
N GLY A 152 5.21 11.89 20.64
CA GLY A 152 5.73 10.92 21.58
C GLY A 152 5.90 11.50 22.98
N PHE A 153 6.19 10.61 23.92
CA PHE A 153 6.47 10.94 25.31
C PHE A 153 7.92 10.57 25.63
N THR A 154 8.72 11.52 26.10
CA THR A 154 10.12 11.25 26.42
C THR A 154 10.22 10.33 27.64
N LYS A 155 11.03 9.28 27.53
CA LYS A 155 11.31 8.36 28.65
C LYS A 155 12.61 8.69 29.37
N MET A 156 13.49 9.41 28.68
CA MET A 156 14.79 9.86 29.16
C MET A 156 14.95 11.33 28.79
N SER A 157 15.74 12.07 29.56
CA SER A 157 16.05 13.46 29.23
C SER A 157 16.88 13.54 27.93
N ALA A 158 16.83 14.67 27.23
CA ALA A 158 17.63 14.86 26.02
C ALA A 158 19.14 14.68 26.27
N LYS A 159 19.62 15.07 27.47
CA LYS A 159 21.01 14.90 27.92
C LYS A 159 21.37 13.43 28.12
N ASP A 160 20.47 12.65 28.71
CA ASP A 160 20.67 11.22 28.93
C ASP A 160 20.60 10.44 27.61
N ILE A 161 19.74 10.84 26.68
CA ILE A 161 19.63 10.24 25.34
C ILE A 161 20.97 10.37 24.60
N LYS A 162 21.61 11.54 24.69
CA LYS A 162 22.91 11.82 24.07
C LYS A 162 24.05 11.02 24.70
N THR A 163 24.04 10.90 26.03
CA THR A 163 25.11 10.24 26.79
C THR A 163 25.02 8.71 26.74
N ILE A 164 23.84 8.14 26.98
CA ILE A 164 23.65 6.69 27.11
C ILE A 164 23.53 6.00 25.74
N ASN A 165 22.89 6.68 24.77
CA ASN A 165 22.74 6.25 23.36
C ASN A 165 22.30 4.77 23.20
N LYS A 166 21.50 4.26 24.13
CA LYS A 166 20.96 2.88 24.13
C LYS A 166 19.57 2.87 24.75
N GLY A 167 18.68 2.07 24.19
CA GLY A 167 17.31 1.91 24.69
C GLY A 167 16.29 2.82 24.01
N ILE A 168 15.11 2.91 24.62
CA ILE A 168 13.97 3.70 24.14
C ILE A 168 14.12 5.12 24.68
N GLY A 169 14.28 6.09 23.78
CA GLY A 169 14.35 7.50 24.16
C GLY A 169 12.95 8.14 24.24
N VAL A 170 12.08 7.80 23.30
CA VAL A 170 10.71 8.35 23.23
C VAL A 170 9.73 7.23 22.90
N ASP A 171 8.70 7.10 23.74
CA ASP A 171 7.56 6.23 23.47
C ASP A 171 6.66 6.90 22.42
N ASN A 172 6.43 6.19 21.31
CA ASN A 172 5.66 6.71 20.19
C ASN A 172 4.16 6.55 20.50
N MET A 173 3.48 7.68 20.64
CA MET A 173 2.10 7.70 21.08
C MET A 173 1.15 7.76 19.90
N HIS A 174 1.30 8.76 19.03
CA HIS A 174 0.45 9.00 17.86
C HIS A 174 1.31 9.27 16.63
N TYR A 175 1.04 8.64 15.50
CA TYR A 175 1.88 8.76 14.31
C TYR A 175 1.09 8.81 13.00
N LEU A 176 1.74 9.33 11.97
CA LEU A 176 1.14 9.45 10.65
C LEU A 176 0.72 8.08 10.09
N ASN A 177 -0.54 7.96 9.65
CA ASN A 177 -1.21 6.73 9.18
C ASN A 177 -1.72 5.76 10.25
N ASP A 178 -1.75 6.14 11.52
CA ASP A 178 -2.51 5.40 12.53
C ASP A 178 -4.04 5.62 12.39
N GLY A 179 -4.83 4.98 13.26
CA GLY A 179 -6.29 5.07 13.20
C GLY A 179 -6.84 6.47 13.47
N LEU A 180 -6.19 7.24 14.35
CA LEU A 180 -6.59 8.61 14.69
C LEU A 180 -6.29 9.56 13.52
N TRP A 181 -5.19 9.35 12.79
CA TRP A 181 -4.89 10.11 11.58
C TRP A 181 -5.85 9.80 10.43
N LYS A 182 -6.19 8.52 10.24
CA LYS A 182 -7.03 8.03 9.14
C LYS A 182 -8.51 8.39 9.29
N LYS A 183 -9.05 8.43 10.52
CA LYS A 183 -10.43 8.86 10.74
C LYS A 183 -10.53 10.37 10.57
N ASN A 184 -10.97 10.79 9.38
CA ASN A 184 -11.60 12.09 9.21
C ASN A 184 -13.12 11.89 9.22
N PRO A 185 -13.87 12.50 10.15
CA PRO A 185 -15.32 12.62 10.02
C PRO A 185 -15.74 13.30 8.71
N ALA A 186 -14.87 14.15 8.12
CA ALA A 186 -15.16 14.93 6.91
C ALA A 186 -14.75 14.27 5.58
N ILE A 187 -14.37 12.98 5.52
CA ILE A 187 -14.01 12.31 4.25
C ILE A 187 -15.08 11.33 3.74
N ASN A 188 -16.08 10.97 4.55
CA ASN A 188 -17.08 9.97 4.14
C ASN A 188 -18.45 10.53 3.72
N SER A 189 -18.60 11.85 3.54
CA SER A 189 -19.78 12.43 2.91
C SER A 189 -19.39 13.48 1.88
N LEU A 190 -19.41 13.04 0.62
CA LEU A 190 -19.59 13.81 -0.61
C LEU A 190 -18.48 14.78 -1.06
N GLN A 191 -18.26 14.71 -2.38
CA GLN A 191 -17.73 15.77 -3.22
C GLN A 191 -18.32 17.13 -2.82
N ASN A 192 -17.48 18.09 -2.44
CA ASN A 192 -17.47 19.47 -2.98
C ASN A 192 -16.30 20.29 -2.40
N PRO A 193 -15.69 21.19 -3.20
CA PRO A 193 -14.53 21.98 -2.81
C PRO A 193 -14.99 23.35 -2.28
N SER A 194 -15.23 23.48 -0.99
CA SER A 194 -15.42 24.80 -0.38
C SER A 194 -15.37 24.69 1.14
N TYR A 195 -14.17 24.79 1.70
CA TYR A 195 -14.01 25.43 2.99
C TYR A 195 -12.91 26.46 2.83
N THR A 196 -13.36 27.70 2.87
CA THR A 196 -12.58 28.93 2.76
C THR A 196 -11.53 28.97 3.86
N PHE A 197 -10.29 29.06 3.40
CA PHE A 197 -9.13 29.50 4.17
C PHE A 197 -9.48 30.86 4.79
N VAL A 198 -9.69 30.92 6.11
CA VAL A 198 -9.72 32.20 6.83
C VAL A 198 -8.30 32.76 6.81
N PRO A 199 -8.06 33.94 6.20
CA PRO A 199 -6.73 34.51 6.15
C PRO A 199 -6.38 35.10 7.52
N PHE A 200 -5.23 34.69 8.07
CA PHE A 200 -4.60 35.39 9.18
C PHE A 200 -4.19 36.81 8.74
N PRO A 201 -4.30 37.82 9.62
CA PRO A 201 -3.78 39.16 9.33
C PRO A 201 -2.24 39.13 9.27
N PRO A 202 -1.62 39.91 8.37
CA PRO A 202 -0.17 39.92 8.23
C PRO A 202 0.49 40.62 9.43
N LEU A 203 1.36 39.88 10.12
CA LEU A 203 2.41 40.44 10.98
C LEU A 203 3.30 41.36 10.14
N GLN A 204 3.54 42.55 10.67
CA GLN A 204 4.30 43.63 10.05
C GLN A 204 5.69 43.15 9.60
N GLN A 205 6.02 43.48 8.35
CA GLN A 205 7.31 43.21 7.73
C GLN A 205 8.39 44.03 8.45
N GLN A 206 9.25 43.37 9.21
CA GLN A 206 10.58 43.88 9.50
C GLN A 206 11.53 43.47 8.37
N GLN A 207 12.20 44.49 7.85
CA GLN A 207 13.11 44.49 6.71
C GLN A 207 14.23 43.44 6.87
N GLN A 208 14.45 42.61 5.84
CA GLN A 208 15.75 41.97 5.59
C GLN A 208 16.08 41.96 4.10
N GLN A 209 17.34 42.30 3.83
CA GLN A 209 17.94 42.69 2.55
C GLN A 209 18.06 41.53 1.54
N PRO A 210 18.20 41.81 0.22
CA PRO A 210 18.28 40.77 -0.80
C PRO A 210 19.70 40.20 -0.85
N THR A 211 19.92 39.05 -0.20
CA THR A 211 21.11 38.25 -0.48
C THR A 211 20.85 37.34 -1.68
N SER A 212 21.70 37.53 -2.69
CA SER A 212 21.72 36.80 -3.94
C SER A 212 21.88 35.29 -3.75
N ARG A 213 21.32 34.53 -4.71
CA ARG A 213 21.29 33.06 -4.89
C ARG A 213 19.95 32.42 -4.53
N ARG A 214 18.94 32.75 -5.33
CA ARG A 214 17.90 31.76 -5.69
C ARG A 214 18.57 30.64 -6.50
N ALA A 215 19.21 29.69 -5.81
CA ALA A 215 19.47 28.39 -6.41
C ALA A 215 18.10 27.83 -6.82
N SER A 216 17.95 27.51 -8.11
CA SER A 216 16.76 26.88 -8.66
C SER A 216 16.52 25.54 -7.95
N MET A 217 15.70 25.55 -6.89
CA MET A 217 15.32 24.39 -6.05
C MET A 217 14.33 23.45 -6.75
N GLY A 218 14.28 23.47 -8.09
CA GLY A 218 13.50 22.51 -8.86
C GLY A 218 14.40 21.34 -9.20
N ILE A 219 14.21 20.19 -8.54
CA ILE A 219 14.73 18.93 -9.10
C ILE A 219 13.92 18.68 -10.37
N ASP A 220 14.57 18.75 -11.53
CA ASP A 220 13.96 18.35 -12.80
C ASP A 220 13.75 16.84 -12.82
N LEU A 221 12.63 16.41 -12.25
CA LEU A 221 12.21 15.03 -12.21
C LEU A 221 11.42 14.74 -13.49
N LYS A 222 12.01 13.99 -14.43
CA LYS A 222 11.26 13.36 -15.54
C LYS A 222 10.01 12.66 -14.97
N ALA A 223 8.83 13.19 -15.30
CA ALA A 223 7.52 12.73 -14.84
C ALA A 223 7.27 12.73 -13.32
N GLY A 224 7.75 13.74 -12.58
CA GLY A 224 7.26 14.06 -11.23
C GLY A 224 7.63 13.07 -10.11
N GLY A 225 8.69 12.28 -10.30
CA GLY A 225 9.33 11.47 -9.24
C GLY A 225 8.57 10.23 -8.75
N LYS A 226 7.29 10.04 -9.12
CA LYS A 226 6.49 8.88 -8.71
C LYS A 226 6.38 7.85 -9.83
N SER A 227 7.05 6.72 -9.68
CA SER A 227 6.91 5.58 -10.61
C SER A 227 5.58 4.86 -10.41
N LYS A 228 4.67 4.98 -11.39
CA LYS A 228 3.40 4.24 -11.40
C LYS A 228 3.64 2.79 -11.80
N LYS A 229 3.30 1.85 -10.92
CA LYS A 229 3.28 0.41 -11.25
C LYS A 229 2.00 0.07 -12.01
N THR A 230 2.12 -0.23 -13.31
CA THR A 230 0.99 -0.59 -14.18
C THR A 230 0.58 -2.07 -14.11
N LYS A 231 1.27 -2.88 -13.30
CA LYS A 231 1.02 -4.32 -13.15
C LYS A 231 0.13 -4.64 -11.96
N ARG A 232 -0.68 -5.70 -12.09
CA ARG A 232 -1.49 -6.23 -10.98
C ARG A 232 -0.60 -6.78 -9.85
N THR A 233 -0.97 -6.45 -8.62
CA THR A 233 -0.30 -6.87 -7.38
C THR A 233 -1.08 -7.93 -6.59
N ALA A 234 -2.35 -8.14 -6.93
CA ALA A 234 -3.25 -9.12 -6.34
C ALA A 234 -4.24 -9.66 -7.40
N PRO A 235 -4.82 -10.86 -7.21
CA PRO A 235 -5.89 -11.34 -8.08
C PRO A 235 -7.16 -10.49 -7.87
N LYS A 236 -7.89 -10.19 -8.96
CA LYS A 236 -9.22 -9.56 -8.88
C LYS A 236 -10.34 -10.57 -8.60
N SER A 237 -10.07 -11.87 -8.76
CA SER A 237 -11.06 -12.94 -8.63
C SER A 237 -11.47 -13.16 -7.18
N ASP A 238 -12.73 -13.53 -6.95
CA ASP A 238 -13.24 -13.87 -5.61
C ASP A 238 -13.11 -15.34 -5.21
N ASP A 239 -12.71 -16.20 -6.16
CA ASP A 239 -12.37 -17.60 -5.94
C ASP A 239 -11.40 -17.80 -4.75
N ILE A 240 -11.91 -18.49 -3.73
CA ILE A 240 -11.22 -18.73 -2.46
C ILE A 240 -9.98 -19.59 -2.69
N TYR A 241 -10.05 -20.62 -3.53
CA TYR A 241 -8.92 -21.51 -3.80
C TYR A 241 -7.78 -20.75 -4.49
N LEU A 242 -8.11 -19.86 -5.42
CA LEU A 242 -7.11 -18.99 -6.04
C LEU A 242 -6.49 -18.02 -5.03
N LYS A 243 -7.28 -17.44 -4.12
CA LYS A 243 -6.79 -16.56 -3.06
C LYS A 243 -5.85 -17.29 -2.10
N LEU A 244 -6.17 -18.53 -1.71
CA LEU A 244 -5.31 -19.38 -0.87
C LEU A 244 -4.02 -19.76 -1.59
N LEU A 245 -4.10 -20.17 -2.86
CA LEU A 245 -2.93 -20.50 -3.67
C LEU A 245 -1.99 -19.30 -3.83
N VAL A 246 -2.56 -18.10 -4.01
CA VAL A 246 -1.79 -16.85 -4.04
C VAL A 246 -1.09 -16.60 -2.70
N LYS A 247 -1.75 -16.83 -1.55
CA LYS A 247 -1.13 -16.67 -0.23
C LYS A 247 0.05 -17.63 -0.08
N LEU A 248 -0.11 -18.90 -0.49
CA LEU A 248 0.95 -19.91 -0.49
C LEU A 248 2.15 -19.47 -1.33
N TYR A 249 1.94 -19.13 -2.60
CA TYR A 249 3.06 -18.70 -3.48
C TYR A 249 3.67 -17.37 -3.05
N ARG A 250 2.90 -16.46 -2.42
CA ARG A 250 3.44 -15.22 -1.85
C ARG A 250 4.36 -15.52 -0.66
N PHE A 251 4.01 -16.50 0.17
CA PHE A 251 4.87 -16.99 1.24
C PHE A 251 6.15 -17.62 0.67
N LEU A 252 6.02 -18.52 -0.31
CA LEU A 252 7.17 -19.18 -0.95
C LEU A 252 8.13 -18.17 -1.57
N VAL A 253 7.65 -17.17 -2.32
CA VAL A 253 8.51 -16.15 -2.92
C VAL A 253 9.30 -15.37 -1.88
N ARG A 254 8.65 -15.00 -0.76
CA ARG A 254 9.29 -14.23 0.30
C ARG A 254 10.36 -15.04 1.05
N ARG A 255 10.17 -16.35 1.21
CA ARG A 255 11.08 -17.22 1.97
C ARG A 255 12.18 -17.84 1.12
N THR A 256 11.89 -18.21 -0.12
CA THR A 256 12.82 -18.97 -0.96
C THR A 256 13.67 -18.10 -1.86
N GLY A 257 13.20 -16.90 -2.25
CA GLY A 257 13.90 -16.07 -3.23
C GLY A 257 13.92 -16.62 -4.66
N SER A 258 13.25 -17.76 -4.94
CA SER A 258 13.28 -18.38 -6.27
C SER A 258 12.55 -17.54 -7.32
N LYS A 259 13.24 -17.23 -8.43
CA LYS A 259 12.69 -16.51 -9.59
C LYS A 259 11.49 -17.26 -10.20
N PHE A 260 11.49 -18.59 -10.15
CA PHE A 260 10.40 -19.42 -10.66
C PHE A 260 9.07 -19.11 -9.95
N ASN A 261 9.07 -19.12 -8.62
CA ASN A 261 7.91 -18.81 -7.80
C ASN A 261 7.41 -17.38 -8.03
N ALA A 262 8.32 -16.42 -8.22
CA ALA A 262 7.96 -15.04 -8.52
C ALA A 262 7.22 -14.92 -9.86
N VAL A 263 7.62 -15.70 -10.86
CA VAL A 263 6.93 -15.76 -12.16
C VAL A 263 5.56 -16.44 -12.04
N ILE A 264 5.43 -17.53 -11.27
CA ILE A 264 4.13 -18.17 -11.03
C ILE A 264 3.18 -17.20 -10.35
N LEU A 265 3.60 -16.56 -9.25
CA LEU A 265 2.78 -15.60 -8.51
C LEU A 265 2.28 -14.47 -9.42
N LYS A 266 3.17 -13.91 -10.26
CA LYS A 266 2.80 -12.89 -11.26
C LYS A 266 1.76 -13.42 -12.25
N ARG A 267 1.84 -14.69 -12.67
CA ARG A 267 0.89 -15.32 -13.60
C ARG A 267 -0.44 -15.65 -12.94
N LEU A 268 -0.48 -15.98 -11.65
CA LEU A 268 -1.73 -16.20 -10.90
C LEU A 268 -2.59 -14.93 -10.86
N PHE A 269 -1.97 -13.75 -10.74
CA PHE A 269 -2.66 -12.44 -10.76
C PHE A 269 -3.24 -12.04 -12.12
N MET A 270 -2.81 -12.70 -13.20
CA MET A 270 -3.24 -12.35 -14.54
C MET A 270 -4.73 -12.63 -14.76
N SER A 271 -5.35 -11.84 -15.63
CA SER A 271 -6.72 -12.08 -16.09
C SER A 271 -6.85 -13.39 -16.86
N LYS A 272 -8.08 -13.93 -16.98
CA LYS A 272 -8.39 -15.15 -17.76
C LYS A 272 -7.83 -15.07 -19.19
N ILE A 273 -7.98 -13.91 -19.83
CA ILE A 273 -7.44 -13.61 -21.18
C ILE A 273 -5.94 -13.92 -21.29
N ASN A 274 -5.18 -13.59 -20.25
CA ASN A 274 -3.73 -13.75 -20.21
C ASN A 274 -3.28 -15.14 -19.73
N LYS A 275 -4.20 -15.93 -19.18
CA LYS A 275 -4.00 -17.34 -18.80
C LYS A 275 -4.55 -18.23 -19.92
N ALA A 276 -3.94 -18.08 -21.11
CA ALA A 276 -4.37 -18.79 -22.32
C ALA A 276 -4.24 -20.31 -22.14
N PRO A 277 -5.20 -21.10 -22.65
CA PRO A 277 -5.13 -22.55 -22.58
C PRO A 277 -3.95 -23.09 -23.40
N LEU A 278 -3.44 -24.25 -23.01
CA LEU A 278 -2.39 -24.98 -23.73
C LEU A 278 -2.95 -26.35 -24.14
N SER A 279 -2.85 -26.68 -25.43
CA SER A 279 -3.29 -27.99 -25.93
C SER A 279 -2.25 -29.08 -25.66
N LEU A 280 -2.71 -30.33 -25.54
CA LEU A 280 -1.84 -31.50 -25.38
C LEU A 280 -0.79 -31.61 -26.49
N SER A 281 -1.18 -31.41 -27.76
CA SER A 281 -0.25 -31.41 -28.90
C SER A 281 0.96 -30.50 -28.67
N ARG A 282 0.70 -29.24 -28.27
CA ARG A 282 1.78 -28.28 -28.02
C ARG A 282 2.59 -28.63 -26.79
N LEU A 283 1.94 -29.16 -25.75
CA LEU A 283 2.62 -29.59 -24.54
C LEU A 283 3.63 -30.70 -24.86
N ILE A 284 3.23 -31.71 -25.64
CA ILE A 284 4.10 -32.80 -26.12
C ILE A 284 5.28 -32.22 -26.91
N THR A 285 5.02 -31.32 -27.87
CA THR A 285 6.10 -30.68 -28.65
C THR A 285 7.12 -29.96 -27.75
N PHE A 286 6.67 -29.24 -26.72
CA PHE A 286 7.57 -28.53 -25.82
C PHE A 286 8.30 -29.44 -24.83
N MET A 287 7.76 -30.62 -24.54
CA MET A 287 8.34 -31.62 -23.63
C MET A 287 9.24 -32.64 -24.33
N LYS A 288 9.31 -32.65 -25.66
CA LYS A 288 10.25 -33.47 -26.42
C LYS A 288 11.68 -33.23 -25.92
N GLY A 289 12.36 -34.29 -25.47
CA GLY A 289 13.70 -34.25 -24.89
C GLY A 289 13.79 -33.75 -23.44
N LYS A 290 12.65 -33.60 -22.74
CA LYS A 290 12.57 -33.12 -21.34
C LYS A 290 11.61 -33.95 -20.49
N GLU A 291 11.54 -35.25 -20.75
CA GLU A 291 10.55 -36.17 -20.18
C GLU A 291 10.69 -36.35 -18.66
N SER A 292 11.90 -36.18 -18.12
CA SER A 292 12.15 -36.23 -16.68
C SER A 292 11.60 -35.03 -15.90
N LYS A 293 11.27 -33.93 -16.60
CA LYS A 293 10.86 -32.66 -15.96
C LYS A 293 9.34 -32.53 -15.89
N THR A 294 8.88 -31.84 -14.84
CA THR A 294 7.45 -31.54 -14.69
C THR A 294 7.07 -30.31 -15.50
N ALA A 295 6.07 -30.44 -16.38
CA ALA A 295 5.53 -29.35 -17.17
C ALA A 295 4.57 -28.49 -16.33
N VAL A 296 4.85 -27.20 -16.16
CA VAL A 296 4.03 -26.31 -15.31
C VAL A 296 3.31 -25.28 -16.17
N VAL A 297 1.98 -25.28 -16.13
CA VAL A 297 1.12 -24.42 -16.94
C VAL A 297 0.21 -23.59 -16.04
N VAL A 298 0.44 -22.29 -15.96
CA VAL A 298 -0.45 -21.36 -15.22
C VAL A 298 -1.66 -20.99 -16.10
N GLY A 299 -2.53 -21.97 -16.33
CA GLY A 299 -3.69 -21.89 -17.22
C GLY A 299 -4.44 -23.22 -17.27
N THR A 300 -5.30 -23.38 -18.26
CA THR A 300 -6.01 -24.64 -18.52
C THR A 300 -5.24 -25.49 -19.52
N VAL A 301 -5.14 -26.80 -19.27
CA VAL A 301 -4.68 -27.77 -20.27
C VAL A 301 -5.90 -28.39 -20.94
N THR A 302 -5.93 -28.35 -22.27
CA THR A 302 -7.05 -28.84 -23.09
C THR A 302 -6.61 -30.01 -23.95
N ASP A 303 -7.54 -30.92 -24.22
CA ASP A 303 -7.31 -32.04 -25.12
C ASP A 303 -7.13 -31.58 -26.58
N ASP A 304 -6.52 -32.44 -27.39
CA ASP A 304 -6.36 -32.28 -28.83
C ASP A 304 -6.58 -33.63 -29.52
N ILE A 305 -7.74 -33.78 -30.16
CA ILE A 305 -8.19 -35.04 -30.80
C ILE A 305 -7.23 -35.46 -31.93
N ARG A 306 -6.49 -34.51 -32.51
CA ARG A 306 -5.55 -34.77 -33.61
C ARG A 306 -4.30 -35.52 -33.17
N VAL A 307 -4.02 -35.52 -31.87
CA VAL A 307 -2.94 -36.33 -31.30
C VAL A 307 -3.51 -37.71 -31.06
N TYR A 308 -2.89 -38.76 -31.60
CA TYR A 308 -3.33 -40.13 -31.38
C TYR A 308 -2.75 -40.66 -30.06
N GLU A 309 -1.42 -40.59 -29.92
CA GLU A 309 -0.70 -41.09 -28.75
C GLU A 309 -0.20 -39.95 -27.86
N VAL A 310 -0.47 -40.07 -26.56
CA VAL A 310 0.01 -39.14 -25.54
C VAL A 310 1.12 -39.86 -24.78
N PRO A 311 2.34 -39.30 -24.68
CA PRO A 311 3.40 -39.88 -23.86
C PRO A 311 3.10 -39.71 -22.36
N ALA A 312 3.77 -40.49 -21.52
CA ALA A 312 3.68 -40.36 -20.07
C ALA A 312 4.28 -39.01 -19.63
N LEU A 313 3.43 -38.06 -19.22
CA LEU A 313 3.84 -36.69 -18.90
C LEU A 313 3.43 -36.34 -17.47
N LYS A 314 4.34 -35.69 -16.73
CA LYS A 314 4.03 -35.05 -15.44
C LYS A 314 3.65 -33.59 -15.69
N VAL A 315 2.37 -33.26 -15.51
CA VAL A 315 1.83 -31.94 -15.85
C VAL A 315 1.18 -31.31 -14.63
N THR A 316 1.59 -30.10 -14.26
CA THR A 316 0.91 -29.25 -13.29
C THR A 316 0.13 -28.16 -14.01
N ALA A 317 -1.17 -28.01 -13.72
CA ALA A 317 -1.99 -26.93 -14.28
C ALA A 317 -2.98 -26.36 -13.27
N LEU A 318 -3.58 -25.20 -13.60
CA LEU A 318 -4.67 -24.65 -12.77
C LEU A 318 -5.97 -25.43 -12.98
N LYS A 319 -6.20 -25.87 -14.21
CA LYS A 319 -7.37 -26.66 -14.61
C LYS A 319 -6.98 -27.63 -15.71
N PHE A 320 -7.58 -28.80 -15.70
CA PHE A 320 -7.54 -29.77 -16.80
C PHE A 320 -8.96 -29.94 -17.33
N THR A 321 -9.11 -30.09 -18.64
CA THR A 321 -10.37 -30.65 -19.17
C THR A 321 -10.42 -32.13 -18.81
N GLU A 322 -11.61 -32.67 -18.54
CA GLU A 322 -11.80 -34.06 -18.13
C GLU A 322 -11.21 -35.03 -19.16
N THR A 323 -11.44 -34.75 -20.44
CA THR A 323 -10.86 -35.50 -21.57
C THR A 323 -9.33 -35.47 -21.57
N ALA A 324 -8.70 -34.33 -21.27
CA ALA A 324 -7.25 -34.23 -21.23
C ALA A 324 -6.67 -35.00 -20.03
N ARG A 325 -7.33 -34.89 -18.86
CA ARG A 325 -6.92 -35.63 -17.66
C ARG A 325 -6.98 -37.14 -17.91
N ALA A 326 -8.11 -37.64 -18.40
CA ALA A 326 -8.29 -39.06 -18.67
C ALA A 326 -7.24 -39.61 -19.66
N ARG A 327 -6.89 -38.83 -20.70
CA ARG A 327 -5.86 -39.24 -21.66
C ARG A 327 -4.45 -39.23 -21.09
N ILE A 328 -4.10 -38.26 -20.24
CA ILE A 328 -2.79 -38.22 -19.57
C ILE A 328 -2.66 -39.39 -18.59
N GLU A 329 -3.70 -39.65 -17.79
CA GLU A 329 -3.70 -40.75 -16.81
C GLU A 329 -3.67 -42.12 -17.51
N LYS A 330 -4.45 -42.29 -18.59
CA LYS A 330 -4.41 -43.52 -19.41
C LYS A 330 -3.02 -43.77 -20.03
N ALA A 331 -2.28 -42.71 -20.36
CA ALA A 331 -0.92 -42.80 -20.85
C ALA A 331 0.13 -43.07 -19.74
N GLY A 332 -0.28 -43.26 -18.48
CA GLY A 332 0.63 -43.41 -17.34
C GLY A 332 1.29 -42.11 -16.90
N GLY A 333 0.77 -40.96 -17.35
CA GLY A 333 1.18 -39.64 -16.91
C GLY A 333 0.52 -39.22 -15.59
N GLU A 334 0.94 -38.08 -15.05
CA GLU A 334 0.48 -37.58 -13.76
C GLU A 334 -0.05 -36.15 -13.89
N CYS A 335 -1.30 -35.92 -13.48
CA CYS A 335 -1.91 -34.60 -13.41
C CYS A 335 -1.81 -34.02 -12.00
N LEU A 336 -1.00 -32.97 -11.84
CA LEU A 336 -0.72 -32.32 -10.57
C LEU A 336 -1.44 -30.98 -10.40
N THR A 337 -1.79 -30.67 -9.17
CA THR A 337 -2.23 -29.33 -8.75
C THR A 337 -1.05 -28.46 -8.29
N PHE A 338 -1.25 -27.15 -8.20
CA PHE A 338 -0.18 -26.23 -7.82
C PHE A 338 0.22 -26.34 -6.34
N ASP A 339 -0.69 -26.75 -5.47
CA ASP A 339 -0.40 -27.11 -4.07
C ASP A 339 0.47 -28.36 -3.97
N GLN A 340 0.16 -29.43 -4.72
CA GLN A 340 1.00 -30.62 -4.81
C GLN A 340 2.40 -30.30 -5.38
N LEU A 341 2.47 -29.44 -6.40
CA LEU A 341 3.75 -28.97 -6.93
C LEU A 341 4.57 -28.22 -5.88
N ALA A 342 3.93 -27.36 -5.08
CA ALA A 342 4.60 -26.62 -4.02
C ALA A 342 5.19 -27.54 -2.94
N MET A 343 4.52 -28.66 -2.64
CA MET A 343 5.02 -29.68 -1.71
C MET A 343 6.22 -30.46 -2.29
N ARG A 344 6.17 -30.85 -3.56
CA ARG A 344 7.24 -31.64 -4.20
C ARG A 344 8.48 -30.82 -4.57
N ALA A 345 8.26 -29.61 -5.08
CA ALA A 345 9.33 -28.77 -5.64
C ALA A 345 9.16 -27.31 -5.20
N PRO A 346 9.36 -26.98 -3.91
CA PRO A 346 9.17 -25.63 -3.38
C PRO A 346 10.09 -24.58 -4.02
N LEU A 347 11.25 -25.00 -4.56
CA LEU A 347 12.18 -24.13 -5.29
C LEU A 347 11.91 -24.07 -6.80
N GLY A 348 11.10 -24.98 -7.34
CA GLY A 348 10.86 -25.14 -8.79
C GLY A 348 11.93 -25.94 -9.54
N GLN A 349 12.74 -26.75 -8.85
CA GLN A 349 13.74 -27.62 -9.48
C GLN A 349 13.08 -28.67 -10.38
N ASN A 350 13.74 -29.05 -11.47
CA ASN A 350 13.25 -30.03 -12.45
C ASN A 350 11.86 -29.71 -13.04
N THR A 351 11.51 -28.43 -13.11
CA THR A 351 10.26 -27.97 -13.75
C THR A 351 10.53 -27.18 -15.03
N VAL A 352 9.55 -27.20 -15.94
CA VAL A 352 9.55 -26.36 -17.14
C VAL A 352 8.28 -25.53 -17.17
N LEU A 353 8.43 -24.20 -17.07
CA LEU A 353 7.30 -23.29 -17.04
C LEU A 353 6.83 -22.94 -18.46
N LEU A 354 5.71 -23.53 -18.87
CA LEU A 354 5.10 -23.33 -20.17
C LEU A 354 3.98 -22.28 -20.14
N ARG A 355 3.56 -21.82 -21.32
CA ARG A 355 2.45 -20.87 -21.47
C ARG A 355 1.75 -21.09 -22.81
N GLY A 356 0.41 -21.01 -22.79
CA GLY A 356 -0.40 -21.00 -24.01
C GLY A 356 -0.19 -19.74 -24.88
N PRO A 357 -0.58 -19.81 -26.17
CA PRO A 357 -0.48 -18.68 -27.09
C PRO A 357 -1.45 -17.55 -26.71
N LYS A 358 -0.93 -16.39 -26.33
CA LYS A 358 -1.77 -15.23 -25.93
C LYS A 358 -2.43 -14.52 -27.10
N ASN A 359 -1.71 -14.41 -28.22
CA ASN A 359 -2.08 -13.56 -29.35
C ASN A 359 -2.85 -14.32 -30.45
N ALA A 360 -3.10 -15.62 -30.28
CA ALA A 360 -3.85 -16.43 -31.25
C ALA A 360 -5.37 -16.23 -31.18
N ARG A 361 -5.86 -15.37 -30.29
CA ARG A 361 -7.30 -15.11 -30.09
C ARG A 361 -7.85 -14.23 -31.20
N GLU A 362 -9.11 -14.46 -31.56
CA GLU A 362 -9.80 -13.72 -32.63
C GLU A 362 -9.75 -12.21 -32.44
N ALA A 363 -10.01 -11.72 -31.22
CA ALA A 363 -9.96 -10.29 -30.92
C ALA A 363 -8.60 -9.64 -31.24
N VAL A 364 -7.50 -10.37 -31.08
CA VAL A 364 -6.15 -9.84 -31.33
C VAL A 364 -5.86 -9.68 -32.81
N LYS A 365 -6.57 -10.42 -33.69
CA LYS A 365 -6.44 -10.26 -35.14
C LYS A 365 -6.95 -8.89 -35.63
N HIS A 366 -7.77 -8.22 -34.83
CA HIS A 366 -8.28 -6.88 -35.13
C HIS A 366 -7.41 -5.75 -34.55
N PHE A 367 -6.30 -6.08 -33.88
CA PHE A 367 -5.38 -5.11 -33.31
C PHE A 367 -4.15 -4.91 -34.21
N GLY A 368 -3.54 -3.74 -34.13
CA GLY A 368 -2.38 -3.36 -34.93
C GLY A 368 -2.69 -2.19 -35.86
N PRO A 369 -1.89 -1.99 -36.92
CA PRO A 369 -2.14 -0.98 -37.94
C PRO A 369 -3.54 -1.10 -38.53
N ALA A 370 -4.18 0.02 -38.85
CA ALA A 370 -5.56 0.00 -39.34
C ALA A 370 -5.71 -0.87 -40.62
N PRO A 371 -6.86 -1.54 -40.83
CA PRO A 371 -7.10 -2.30 -42.05
C PRO A 371 -7.10 -1.38 -43.27
N GLY A 372 -6.23 -1.63 -44.25
CA GLY A 372 -6.07 -0.74 -45.42
C GLY A 372 -4.94 0.28 -45.31
N VAL A 373 -4.02 0.10 -44.35
CA VAL A 373 -2.66 0.67 -44.38
C VAL A 373 -1.71 -0.33 -45.05
N PRO A 374 -0.74 0.09 -45.90
CA PRO A 374 0.19 -0.83 -46.55
C PRO A 374 0.89 -1.73 -45.52
N HIS A 375 1.05 -3.01 -45.85
CA HIS A 375 1.65 -4.04 -44.97
C HIS A 375 0.84 -4.34 -43.68
N SER A 376 -0.42 -3.90 -43.59
CA SER A 376 -1.31 -4.28 -42.50
C SER A 376 -1.94 -5.65 -42.74
N HIS A 377 -1.79 -6.56 -41.77
CA HIS A 377 -2.48 -7.86 -41.74
C HIS A 377 -3.68 -7.86 -40.78
N THR A 378 -4.10 -6.69 -40.30
CA THR A 378 -5.19 -6.55 -39.34
C THR A 378 -6.53 -6.91 -39.98
N LYS A 379 -7.25 -7.83 -39.34
CA LYS A 379 -8.58 -8.24 -39.78
C LYS A 379 -9.57 -7.09 -39.61
N PRO A 380 -10.35 -6.70 -40.64
CA PRO A 380 -11.39 -5.68 -40.50
C PRO A 380 -12.60 -6.22 -39.72
N TYR A 381 -13.32 -5.32 -39.05
CA TYR A 381 -14.63 -5.62 -38.45
C TYR A 381 -15.70 -5.53 -39.54
N VAL A 382 -16.11 -6.69 -40.07
CA VAL A 382 -17.11 -6.77 -41.15
C VAL A 382 -18.40 -7.39 -40.63
N ARG A 383 -19.55 -6.87 -41.07
CA ARG A 383 -20.88 -7.38 -40.67
C ARG A 383 -21.08 -8.86 -41.01
N SER A 384 -20.63 -9.29 -42.19
CA SER A 384 -20.70 -10.69 -42.61
C SER A 384 -19.57 -11.04 -43.57
N LYS A 385 -19.32 -12.33 -43.76
CA LYS A 385 -18.37 -12.80 -44.77
C LYS A 385 -19.07 -12.86 -46.12
N GLY A 386 -18.40 -12.43 -47.20
CA GLY A 386 -18.91 -12.62 -48.55
C GLY A 386 -18.28 -11.66 -49.56
N ARG A 387 -18.58 -11.87 -50.85
CA ARG A 387 -18.06 -11.00 -51.93
C ARG A 387 -18.58 -9.56 -51.84
N LYS A 388 -19.78 -9.37 -51.28
CA LYS A 388 -20.48 -8.08 -51.20
C LYS A 388 -20.00 -7.18 -50.06
N PHE A 389 -19.22 -7.69 -49.11
CA PHE A 389 -18.85 -6.96 -47.88
C PHE A 389 -17.33 -6.68 -47.86
N GLU A 390 -16.95 -5.41 -47.98
CA GLU A 390 -15.56 -4.90 -47.80
C GLU A 390 -14.47 -5.61 -48.64
N ARG A 391 -14.80 -6.05 -49.87
CA ARG A 391 -13.85 -6.70 -50.82
C ARG A 391 -13.65 -5.94 -52.14
N ALA A 392 -14.15 -4.70 -52.24
CA ALA A 392 -14.07 -3.89 -53.46
C ALA A 392 -12.87 -2.93 -53.46
N ARG A 393 -13.11 -1.64 -53.22
CA ARG A 393 -12.07 -0.60 -53.22
C ARG A 393 -11.07 -0.83 -52.07
N GLY A 394 -9.78 -0.64 -52.33
CA GLY A 394 -8.72 -0.81 -51.33
C GLY A 394 -8.32 -2.27 -51.04
N ARG A 395 -8.87 -3.24 -51.77
CA ARG A 395 -8.54 -4.68 -51.65
C ARG A 395 -8.17 -5.35 -52.98
N ARG A 396 -8.46 -4.70 -54.11
CA ARG A 396 -8.22 -5.22 -55.46
C ARG A 396 -7.68 -4.13 -56.36
N ASN A 397 -6.69 -4.46 -57.20
CA ASN A 397 -6.10 -3.51 -58.15
C ASN A 397 -7.16 -2.96 -59.12
N SER A 398 -8.14 -3.77 -59.53
CA SER A 398 -9.19 -3.40 -60.48
C SER A 398 -10.26 -2.44 -59.94
N ARG A 399 -10.21 -2.07 -58.65
CA ARG A 399 -11.21 -1.19 -58.03
C ARG A 399 -10.49 -0.02 -57.31
N GLY A 400 -9.80 0.81 -58.09
CA GLY A 400 -9.13 2.02 -57.64
C GLY A 400 -7.70 1.78 -57.18
N PHE A 401 -7.51 1.07 -56.06
CA PHE A 401 -6.18 0.71 -55.54
C PHE A 401 -6.27 -0.53 -54.64
N ARG A 402 -5.11 -1.16 -54.38
CA ARG A 402 -4.95 -2.26 -53.42
C ARG A 402 -3.93 -1.86 -52.37
N VAL A 403 -4.24 -2.18 -51.12
CA VAL A 403 -3.37 -1.98 -49.98
C VAL A 403 -2.97 -3.31 -49.37
#